data_AF-A0A8J4YLQ6-F1
#
_entry.id   AF-A0A8J4YLQ6-F1
#
_cell.length_a   1.000
_cell.length_b   1.000
_cell.length_c   1.000
_cell.angle_alpha   90.00
_cell.angle_beta   90.00
_cell.angle_gamma   90.00
#
_symmetry.space_group_name_H-M   'P 1'
#
loop_
_entity.id
_entity.type
_entity.pdbx_description
1 polymer ?
#
loop_
_entity_poly.entity_id
_entity_poly.type
_entity_poly.pdbx_seq_one_letter_code
_entity_poly.pdbx_strand_id
1 'polypeptide(L)'
;MLKKKKHYVSSTATQRKKLCVKVTSTALGGAGHPDTPLRTEPDDGLSQPPPLRESDTITDIPEFKQGLALFPLMRPFIPVSKPSKSKL
;
A
#
# COMPACT_ATOMS: atom_id res chain seq x y z
N MET A 1 -2.65 13.45 16.10
CA MET A 1 -2.07 12.80 14.90
C MET A 1 -1.26 11.52 15.17
N LEU A 2 -0.51 11.39 16.27
CA LEU A 2 0.39 10.24 16.50
C LEU A 2 -0.30 8.85 16.54
N LYS A 3 -1.54 8.73 17.02
CA LYS A 3 -2.25 7.44 17.15
C LYS A 3 -2.42 6.74 15.80
N LYS A 4 -2.85 7.46 14.75
CA LYS A 4 -3.07 6.88 13.41
C LYS A 4 -1.78 6.33 12.79
N LYS A 5 -0.65 7.01 12.97
CA LYS A 5 0.66 6.57 12.46
C LYS A 5 1.10 5.24 13.08
N LYS A 6 0.91 5.09 14.39
CA LYS A 6 1.26 3.86 15.13
C LYS A 6 0.42 2.66 14.70
N HIS A 7 -0.87 2.84 14.42
CA HIS A 7 -1.77 1.72 14.12
C HIS A 7 -1.79 1.28 12.65
N TYR A 8 -1.54 2.19 11.69
CA TYR A 8 -1.75 1.89 10.27
C TYR A 8 -0.52 2.07 9.38
N VAL A 9 0.50 2.83 9.82
CA VAL A 9 1.59 3.28 8.92
C VAL A 9 2.96 2.70 9.30
N SER A 10 3.25 2.54 10.60
CA SER A 10 4.54 2.01 11.09
C SER A 10 4.90 0.66 10.44
N SER A 11 6.19 0.34 10.27
CA SER A 11 6.66 -1.00 9.81
C SER A 11 6.14 -2.14 10.69
N THR A 12 5.95 -1.86 11.97
CA THR A 12 5.48 -2.80 12.98
C THR A 12 3.97 -2.74 13.24
N ALA A 13 3.23 -1.90 12.51
CA ALA A 13 1.80 -1.71 12.72
C ALA A 13 0.99 -2.96 12.31
N THR A 14 0.14 -3.46 13.21
CA THR A 14 -0.66 -4.68 12.99
C THR A 14 -1.78 -4.49 11.97
N GLN A 15 -2.31 -3.27 11.82
CA GLN A 15 -3.37 -2.96 10.84
C GLN A 15 -2.82 -2.36 9.55
N ARG A 16 -1.49 -2.38 9.34
CA ARG A 16 -0.89 -1.89 8.10
C ARG A 16 -1.21 -2.85 6.96
N LYS A 17 -1.79 -2.30 5.89
CA LYS A 17 -1.99 -2.98 4.60
C LYS A 17 -1.12 -2.27 3.57
N LYS A 18 -0.16 -2.97 2.97
CA LYS A 18 0.82 -2.41 2.01
C LYS A 18 0.84 -3.28 0.75
N LEU A 19 0.73 -2.64 -0.40
CA LEU A 19 0.97 -3.21 -1.72
C LEU A 19 2.11 -2.41 -2.36
N CYS A 20 3.03 -3.07 -3.05
CA CYS A 20 4.16 -2.43 -3.73
C CYS A 20 4.21 -2.90 -5.18
N VAL A 21 4.45 -1.96 -6.09
CA VAL A 21 4.72 -2.28 -7.50
C VAL A 21 6.16 -1.91 -7.78
N LYS A 22 6.95 -2.89 -8.21
CA LYS A 22 8.35 -2.69 -8.60
C LYS A 22 8.42 -2.73 -10.13
N VAL A 23 8.81 -1.62 -10.73
CA VAL A 23 9.14 -1.53 -12.16
C VAL A 23 10.65 -1.45 -12.26
N THR A 24 11.27 -2.37 -13.00
CA THR A 24 12.73 -2.44 -13.11
C THR A 24 13.13 -2.10 -14.54
N SER A 25 14.04 -1.13 -14.70
CA SER A 25 14.58 -0.76 -16.02
C SER A 25 15.60 -1.80 -16.48
N THR A 26 15.43 -2.30 -17.70
CA THR A 26 16.36 -3.22 -18.39
C THR A 26 17.28 -2.52 -19.39
N ALA A 27 17.19 -1.19 -19.52
CA ALA A 27 18.09 -0.42 -20.38
C ALA A 27 19.55 -0.51 -19.88
N LEU A 28 20.51 -0.17 -20.73
CA LEU A 28 21.93 -0.10 -20.37
C LEU A 28 22.12 0.79 -19.12
N GLY A 29 22.79 0.26 -18.09
CA GLY A 29 22.97 0.93 -16.80
C GLY A 29 21.73 0.95 -15.89
N GLY A 30 20.64 0.29 -16.29
CA GLY A 30 19.42 0.16 -15.51
C GLY A 30 19.54 -0.84 -14.37
N ALA A 31 18.68 -0.72 -13.37
CA ALA A 31 18.67 -1.57 -12.17
C ALA A 31 18.36 -3.05 -12.42
N GLY A 32 17.88 -3.41 -13.62
CA GLY A 32 17.62 -4.78 -14.06
C GLY A 32 18.51 -5.23 -15.20
N HIS A 33 19.55 -4.45 -15.55
CA HIS A 33 20.54 -4.87 -16.53
C HIS A 33 21.42 -5.97 -15.92
N PRO A 34 21.77 -7.04 -16.65
CA PRO A 34 22.57 -8.16 -16.13
C PRO A 34 23.93 -7.73 -15.59
N ASP A 35 24.52 -6.68 -16.17
CA ASP A 35 25.83 -6.16 -15.79
C ASP A 35 25.80 -5.17 -14.62
N THR A 36 24.61 -4.81 -14.10
CA THR A 36 24.52 -3.88 -12.97
C THR A 36 24.77 -4.65 -11.66
N PRO A 37 25.83 -4.33 -10.89
CA PRO A 37 26.14 -5.04 -9.66
C PRO A 37 25.03 -4.83 -8.62
N LEU A 38 24.66 -5.90 -7.94
CA LEU A 38 23.77 -5.86 -6.78
C LEU A 38 24.54 -5.20 -5.63
N ARG A 39 24.41 -3.87 -5.47
CA ARG A 39 25.09 -3.15 -4.39
C ARG A 39 24.31 -3.33 -3.09
N THR A 40 24.88 -4.06 -2.14
CA THR A 40 24.18 -4.47 -0.90
C THR A 40 24.57 -3.69 0.36
N GLU A 41 25.54 -2.77 0.32
CA GLU A 41 25.99 -2.08 1.54
C GLU A 41 26.04 -0.55 1.33
N PRO A 42 25.23 0.23 2.05
CA PRO A 42 25.37 1.67 2.14
C PRO A 42 26.21 2.02 3.38
N ASP A 43 27.52 2.21 3.20
CA ASP A 43 28.30 3.09 4.09
C ASP A 43 28.34 4.49 3.44
N ASP A 44 27.16 5.08 3.30
CA ASP A 44 26.93 6.36 2.63
C ASP A 44 26.55 7.48 3.61
N GLY A 45 26.64 7.22 4.92
CA GLY A 45 26.25 8.14 5.97
C GLY A 45 24.74 8.36 6.10
N LEU A 46 23.90 7.59 5.39
CA LEU A 46 22.44 7.68 5.51
C LEU A 46 21.92 6.90 6.72
N SER A 47 20.73 7.30 7.18
CA SER A 47 20.06 6.60 8.27
C SER A 47 19.74 5.15 7.90
N GLN A 48 20.02 4.22 8.81
CA GLN A 48 19.71 2.80 8.61
C GLN A 48 18.19 2.60 8.35
N PRO A 49 17.81 1.91 7.27
CA PRO A 49 16.41 1.63 7.00
C PRO A 49 15.82 0.71 8.08
N PRO A 50 14.53 0.87 8.41
CA PRO A 50 13.88 -0.02 9.37
C PRO A 50 13.80 -1.45 8.81
N PRO A 51 13.82 -2.47 9.68
CA PRO A 51 13.62 -3.85 9.23
C PRO A 51 12.26 -3.99 8.56
N LEU A 52 12.26 -4.67 7.41
CA LEU A 52 11.06 -4.96 6.62
C LEU A 52 10.70 -6.44 6.78
N ARG A 53 9.39 -6.72 6.76
CA ARG A 53 8.89 -8.10 6.66
C ARG A 53 9.12 -8.62 5.25
N GLU A 54 9.32 -9.92 5.12
CA GLU A 54 9.29 -10.60 3.82
C GLU A 54 7.94 -10.33 3.13
N SER A 55 8.00 -10.15 1.81
CA SER A 55 6.85 -9.81 1.00
C SER A 55 6.44 -11.00 0.14
N ASP A 56 5.15 -11.30 0.12
CA ASP A 56 4.57 -12.23 -0.84
C ASP A 56 4.61 -11.61 -2.24
N THR A 57 5.24 -12.31 -3.18
CA THR A 57 5.33 -11.86 -4.57
C THR A 57 4.08 -12.30 -5.33
N ILE A 58 3.39 -11.35 -5.94
CA ILE A 58 2.20 -11.62 -6.74
C ILE A 58 2.64 -12.11 -8.12
N THR A 59 2.29 -13.34 -8.46
CA THR A 59 2.59 -13.98 -9.75
C THR A 59 1.40 -13.92 -10.70
N ASP A 60 0.18 -14.09 -10.19
CA ASP A 60 -1.07 -14.03 -10.95
C ASP A 60 -2.06 -13.01 -10.36
N ILE A 61 -2.55 -12.10 -11.22
CA ILE A 61 -3.43 -11.00 -10.80
C ILE A 61 -4.85 -11.51 -10.47
N PRO A 62 -5.50 -12.35 -11.30
CA PRO A 62 -6.78 -12.96 -10.96
C PRO A 62 -6.77 -13.71 -9.63
N GLU A 63 -5.80 -14.58 -9.39
CA GLU A 63 -5.63 -15.35 -8.15
C GLU A 63 -5.50 -14.41 -6.95
N PHE A 64 -4.62 -13.41 -7.05
CA PHE A 64 -4.44 -12.39 -6.01
C PHE A 64 -5.76 -11.66 -5.68
N LYS A 65 -6.56 -11.32 -6.70
CA LYS A 65 -7.85 -10.64 -6.50
C LYS A 65 -8.90 -11.54 -5.88
N GLN A 66 -8.96 -12.81 -6.30
CA GLN A 66 -9.94 -13.78 -5.79
C GLN A 66 -9.73 -14.11 -4.31
N GLY A 67 -8.47 -14.13 -3.86
CA GLY A 67 -8.13 -14.41 -2.45
C GLY A 67 -8.42 -13.27 -1.47
N LEU A 68 -8.91 -12.11 -1.91
CA LEU A 68 -9.07 -10.91 -1.07
C LEU A 68 -10.52 -10.45 -0.98
N ALA A 69 -10.91 -10.01 0.22
CA ALA A 69 -12.21 -9.38 0.43
C ALA A 69 -12.26 -7.98 -0.22
N LEU A 70 -13.41 -7.66 -0.82
CA LEU A 70 -13.68 -6.33 -1.37
C LEU A 70 -14.23 -5.41 -0.28
N PHE A 71 -13.81 -4.14 -0.32
CA PHE A 71 -14.40 -3.12 0.56
C PHE A 71 -15.87 -2.87 0.19
N PRO A 72 -16.72 -2.52 1.18
CA PRO A 72 -18.08 -2.10 0.90
C PRO A 72 -18.08 -0.80 0.10
N LEU A 73 -19.13 -0.62 -0.71
CA LEU A 73 -19.37 0.64 -1.40
C LEU A 73 -19.74 1.74 -0.39
N MET A 74 -19.25 2.97 -0.63
CA MET A 74 -19.60 4.11 0.20
C MET A 74 -21.09 4.43 0.07
N ARG A 75 -21.72 4.74 1.19
CA ARG A 75 -23.13 5.16 1.20
C ARG A 75 -23.23 6.56 0.58
N PRO A 76 -24.15 6.78 -0.38
CA PRO A 76 -24.40 8.11 -0.88
C PRO A 76 -24.97 8.99 0.23
N PHE A 77 -24.61 10.27 0.23
CA PHE A 77 -25.24 11.25 1.10
C PHE A 77 -26.60 11.63 0.52
N ILE A 78 -27.68 11.31 1.24
CA ILE A 78 -29.05 11.68 0.86
C ILE A 78 -29.50 12.77 1.84
N PRO A 79 -29.56 14.04 1.41
CA PRO A 79 -30.14 15.10 2.23
C PRO A 79 -31.65 14.90 2.30
N VAL A 80 -32.11 14.18 3.32
CA VAL A 80 -33.55 14.05 3.59
C VAL A 80 -34.01 15.37 4.19
N SER A 81 -34.57 16.27 3.37
CA SER A 81 -35.32 17.40 3.90
C SER A 81 -36.49 16.83 4.69
N LYS A 82 -36.56 17.13 6.00
CA LYS A 82 -37.69 16.72 6.85
C LYS A 82 -39.00 17.07 6.13
N PRO A 83 -39.99 16.17 6.05
CA PRO A 83 -41.29 16.53 5.51
C PRO A 83 -41.84 17.67 6.35
N SER A 84 -41.99 18.84 5.73
CA SER A 84 -42.82 19.92 6.26
C SER A 84 -44.18 19.31 6.58
N LYS A 85 -44.63 19.46 7.83
CA LYS A 85 -45.94 18.99 8.28
C LYS A 85 -47.02 19.58 7.38
N SER A 86 -47.46 18.86 6.36
CA SER A 86 -48.70 19.18 5.65
C SER A 86 -49.84 18.88 6.61
N LYS A 87 -50.41 19.92 7.21
CA LYS A 87 -51.71 19.84 7.86
C LYS A 87 -52.75 19.74 6.75
N LEU A 88 -53.45 18.62 6.65
CA LEU A 88 -54.77 18.53 6.03
C LEU A 88 -55.79 18.37 7.15
#